data_AF-A0A964X230-F1
#
_entry.id   AF-A0A964X230-F1
#
_cell.length_a   1.000
_cell.length_b   1.000
_cell.length_c   1.000
_cell.angle_alpha   90.00
_cell.angle_beta   90.00
_cell.angle_gamma   90.00
#
_symmetry.space_group_name_H-M   'P 1'
#
loop_
_entity.id
_entity.type
_entity.pdbx_description
1 polymer ?
#
loop_
_entity_poly.entity_id
_entity_poly.type
_entity_poly.pdbx_seq_one_letter_code
_entity_poly.pdbx_strand_id
1 'polypeptide(L)'
;MPVLDYGHLLAPGGLYRAQIAVRTVMAWPDLADEQSRREYVATLMSIHLADLKAKRDALPDPAAADGWEDTILAIEQHEAWMASHEEFEAWFDEAGGHATVSMAPGFRFFERDMEKRVGSWLAAGLILALVRRMAMHHADLPGGASVNKAVFILERVKLPNVPRNSHDLRKAWKTYKPVAHFCAVLFDWFMIAFTHNETPEEVGAAMEGELNENFMMFLSEAEAYLEFGLAHQPLRAKAQTLLDPDDTWILPQYRPWPGSPFKPQPLSGALLEAALDYRAPLPSV
;
A
#
# COMPACT_ATOMS: atom_id res chain seq x y z
N MET A 1 -11.99 -1.52 -15.00
CA MET A 1 -11.75 -1.69 -13.56
C MET A 1 -10.71 -2.80 -13.29
N PRO A 2 -9.46 -2.44 -12.96
CA PRO A 2 -8.48 -3.40 -12.46
C PRO A 2 -8.89 -3.97 -11.10
N VAL A 3 -8.76 -5.29 -10.94
CA VAL A 3 -8.97 -5.98 -9.66
C VAL A 3 -7.63 -6.46 -9.14
N LEU A 4 -7.33 -6.17 -7.88
CA LEU A 4 -6.12 -6.65 -7.24
C LEU A 4 -6.24 -8.16 -6.99
N ASP A 5 -5.37 -8.96 -7.60
CA ASP A 5 -5.30 -10.40 -7.32
C ASP A 5 -4.23 -10.68 -6.25
N TYR A 6 -4.70 -11.02 -5.05
CA TYR A 6 -3.85 -11.44 -3.95
C TYR A 6 -4.11 -12.90 -3.50
N GLY A 7 -4.87 -13.68 -4.28
CA GLY A 7 -5.21 -15.06 -3.91
C GLY A 7 -6.08 -15.20 -2.66
N HIS A 8 -5.93 -16.33 -1.94
CA HIS A 8 -6.73 -16.64 -0.76
C HIS A 8 -6.04 -16.14 0.52
N LEU A 9 -6.53 -15.04 1.11
CA LEU A 9 -5.87 -14.38 2.25
C LEU A 9 -5.68 -15.24 3.49
N LEU A 10 -6.59 -16.19 3.74
CA LEU A 10 -6.52 -17.07 4.92
C LEU A 10 -5.73 -18.36 4.65
N ALA A 11 -5.18 -18.53 3.44
CA ALA A 11 -4.24 -19.62 3.18
C ALA A 11 -2.91 -19.31 3.88
N PRO A 12 -2.08 -20.33 4.19
CA PRO A 12 -0.66 -20.11 4.47
C PRO A 12 -0.06 -19.15 3.45
N GLY A 13 0.77 -18.19 3.87
CA GLY A 13 1.37 -17.18 2.96
C GLY A 13 0.41 -16.16 2.34
N GLY A 14 -0.91 -16.31 2.45
CA GLY A 14 -1.90 -15.46 1.79
C GLY A 14 -1.78 -13.96 2.12
N LEU A 15 -1.53 -13.61 3.38
CA LEU A 15 -1.29 -12.21 3.78
C LEU A 15 0.00 -11.64 3.16
N TYR A 16 1.04 -12.46 3.07
CA TYR A 16 2.29 -12.07 2.44
C TYR A 16 2.13 -11.84 0.93
N ARG A 17 1.38 -12.72 0.24
CA ARG A 17 0.98 -12.52 -1.16
C ARG A 17 0.30 -11.17 -1.35
N ALA A 18 -0.64 -10.86 -0.47
CA ALA A 18 -1.42 -9.64 -0.53
C ALA A 18 -0.57 -8.40 -0.28
N GLN A 19 0.36 -8.46 0.67
CA GLN A 19 1.36 -7.41 0.87
C GLN A 19 2.17 -7.15 -0.40
N ILE A 20 2.69 -8.19 -1.05
CA ILE A 20 3.43 -8.06 -2.31
C ILE A 20 2.54 -7.47 -3.40
N ALA A 21 1.32 -7.97 -3.57
CA ALA A 21 0.39 -7.49 -4.58
C ALA A 21 0.11 -5.99 -4.41
N VAL A 22 -0.22 -5.55 -3.18
CA VAL A 22 -0.44 -4.13 -2.86
C VAL A 22 0.82 -3.30 -3.11
N ARG A 23 1.98 -3.69 -2.58
CA ARG A 23 3.26 -2.97 -2.79
C ARG A 23 3.59 -2.82 -4.28
N THR A 24 3.31 -3.87 -5.05
CA THR A 24 3.58 -3.93 -6.49
C THR A 24 2.69 -2.98 -7.29
N VAL A 25 1.37 -2.96 -7.05
CA VAL A 25 0.48 -2.00 -7.73
C VAL A 25 0.70 -0.57 -7.24
N MET A 26 1.13 -0.38 -5.98
CA MET A 26 1.51 0.94 -5.49
C MET A 26 2.75 1.47 -6.21
N ALA A 27 3.74 0.63 -6.49
CA ALA A 27 4.94 1.04 -7.22
C ALA A 27 4.67 1.35 -8.70
N TRP A 28 3.83 0.54 -9.33
CA TRP A 28 3.52 0.60 -10.75
C TRP A 28 2.01 0.54 -10.96
N PRO A 29 1.31 1.67 -10.76
CA PRO A 29 -0.15 1.71 -10.72
C PRO A 29 -0.81 1.68 -12.09
N ASP A 30 -0.11 2.05 -13.16
CA ASP A 30 -0.67 2.06 -14.51
C ASP A 30 -0.83 0.64 -15.03
N LEU A 31 -1.95 0.34 -15.70
CA LEU A 31 -2.16 -0.96 -16.35
C LEU A 31 -1.01 -1.31 -17.31
N ALA A 32 -0.46 -0.32 -18.00
CA ALA A 32 0.67 -0.48 -18.91
C ALA A 32 1.96 -0.99 -18.23
N ASP A 33 2.10 -0.84 -16.91
CA ASP A 33 3.28 -1.27 -16.17
C ASP A 33 3.24 -2.76 -15.76
N GLU A 34 2.39 -3.57 -16.39
CA GLU A 34 2.22 -5.00 -16.06
C GLU A 34 3.54 -5.78 -16.09
N GLN A 35 4.40 -5.48 -17.07
CA GLN A 35 5.70 -6.11 -17.18
C GLN A 35 6.58 -5.84 -15.95
N SER A 36 6.67 -4.59 -15.49
CA SER A 36 7.45 -4.24 -14.30
C SER A 36 6.93 -4.93 -13.04
N ARG A 37 5.61 -5.06 -12.92
CA ARG A 37 4.98 -5.82 -11.82
C ARG A 37 5.38 -7.30 -11.84
N ARG A 38 5.28 -7.95 -13.01
CA ARG A 38 5.66 -9.37 -13.17
C ARG A 38 7.15 -9.58 -12.92
N GLU A 39 8.00 -8.73 -13.47
CA GLU A 39 9.45 -8.81 -13.28
C GLU A 39 9.85 -8.65 -11.82
N TYR A 40 9.23 -7.73 -11.09
CA TYR A 40 9.45 -7.57 -9.66
C TYR A 40 9.05 -8.83 -8.88
N VAL A 41 7.83 -9.34 -9.09
CA VAL A 41 7.33 -10.52 -8.38
C VAL A 41 8.19 -11.74 -8.67
N ALA A 42 8.53 -12.01 -9.94
CA ALA A 42 9.39 -13.13 -10.33
C ALA A 42 10.78 -13.01 -9.68
N THR A 43 11.36 -11.80 -9.67
CA THR A 43 12.66 -11.54 -9.03
C THR A 43 12.61 -11.79 -7.53
N LEU A 44 11.56 -11.30 -6.86
CA LEU A 44 11.38 -11.47 -5.42
C LEU A 44 11.17 -12.95 -5.05
N MET A 45 10.31 -13.67 -5.78
CA MET A 45 10.07 -15.09 -5.55
C MET A 45 11.33 -15.93 -5.79
N SER A 46 12.13 -15.59 -6.81
CA SER A 46 13.42 -16.26 -7.03
C SER A 46 14.38 -16.10 -5.85
N ILE A 47 14.37 -14.96 -5.15
CA ILE A 47 15.18 -14.74 -3.95
C ILE A 47 14.66 -15.62 -2.81
N HIS A 48 13.34 -15.64 -2.57
CA HIS A 48 12.77 -16.47 -1.51
C HIS A 48 12.96 -17.96 -1.74
N LEU A 49 12.85 -18.43 -2.98
CA LEU A 49 13.13 -19.82 -3.32
C LEU A 49 14.60 -20.17 -3.08
N ALA A 50 15.53 -19.26 -3.39
CA ALA A 50 16.94 -19.46 -3.07
C ALA A 50 17.19 -19.54 -1.55
N ASP A 51 16.54 -18.66 -0.77
CA ASP A 51 16.63 -18.66 0.70
C ASP A 51 16.04 -19.94 1.30
N LEU A 52 14.87 -20.38 0.83
CA LEU A 52 14.24 -21.63 1.26
C LEU A 52 15.13 -22.83 0.95
N LYS A 53 15.72 -22.87 -0.25
CA LYS A 53 16.65 -23.92 -0.65
C LYS A 53 17.88 -23.95 0.24
N ALA A 54 18.44 -22.80 0.62
CA ALA A 54 19.58 -22.73 1.53
C ALA A 54 19.24 -23.20 2.95
N LYS A 55 17.99 -23.00 3.39
CA LYS A 55 17.50 -23.44 4.71
C LYS A 55 17.11 -24.91 4.77
N ARG A 56 16.89 -25.57 3.62
CA ARG A 56 16.47 -26.98 3.54
C ARG A 56 17.39 -27.90 4.36
N ASP A 57 18.70 -27.74 4.21
CA ASP A 57 19.69 -28.60 4.86
C ASP A 57 19.81 -28.35 6.37
N ALA A 58 19.23 -27.25 6.86
CA ALA A 58 19.17 -26.90 8.29
C ALA A 58 17.89 -27.39 8.98
N LEU A 59 16.97 -28.04 8.25
CA LEU A 59 15.76 -28.61 8.85
C LEU A 59 16.15 -29.77 9.79
N PRO A 60 15.52 -29.88 10.97
CA PRO A 60 15.77 -30.99 11.89
C PRO A 60 15.40 -32.33 11.22
N ASP A 61 16.22 -33.36 11.40
CA ASP A 61 15.89 -34.71 10.93
C ASP A 61 14.91 -35.37 11.90
N PRO A 62 13.67 -35.68 11.50
CA PRO A 62 12.70 -36.33 12.38
C PRO A 62 13.19 -37.68 12.92
N ALA A 63 14.07 -38.37 12.18
CA ALA A 63 14.62 -39.67 12.59
C ALA A 63 15.74 -39.56 13.63
N ALA A 64 16.34 -38.37 13.78
CA ALA A 64 17.41 -38.08 14.73
C ALA A 64 16.92 -37.40 16.02
N ALA A 65 15.60 -37.20 16.16
CA ALA A 65 15.00 -36.54 17.31
C ALA A 65 15.03 -37.41 18.58
N ASP A 66 15.24 -36.78 19.74
CA ASP A 66 15.42 -37.46 21.04
C ASP A 66 14.10 -37.95 21.67
N GLY A 67 12.95 -37.59 21.09
CA GLY A 67 11.63 -37.94 21.59
C GLY A 67 10.51 -37.63 20.60
N TRP A 68 9.30 -38.09 20.92
CA TRP A 68 8.13 -37.95 20.04
C TRP A 68 7.71 -36.49 19.84
N GLU A 69 7.89 -35.62 20.83
CA GLU A 69 7.62 -34.17 20.75
C GLU A 69 8.52 -33.51 19.70
N ASP A 70 9.82 -33.80 19.77
CA ASP A 70 10.82 -33.29 18.82
C ASP A 70 10.63 -33.86 17.41
N THR A 71 10.23 -35.14 17.29
CA THR A 71 9.87 -35.75 16.00
C THR A 71 8.66 -35.04 15.37
N ILE A 72 7.61 -34.76 16.15
CA ILE A 72 6.42 -34.04 15.66
C ILE A 72 6.82 -32.66 15.19
N LEU A 73 7.55 -31.90 16.02
CA LEU A 73 8.00 -30.56 15.68
C LEU A 73 8.87 -30.57 14.40
N ALA A 74 9.74 -31.56 14.24
CA ALA A 74 10.54 -31.70 13.04
C ALA A 74 9.67 -31.95 11.80
N ILE A 75 8.70 -32.87 11.88
CA ILE A 75 7.74 -33.13 10.78
C ILE A 75 6.97 -31.84 10.43
N GLU A 76 6.44 -31.13 11.42
CA GLU A 76 5.70 -29.88 11.21
C GLU A 76 6.57 -28.82 10.50
N GLN A 77 7.86 -28.73 10.83
CA GLN A 77 8.79 -27.82 10.15
C GLN A 77 9.07 -28.23 8.70
N HIS A 78 9.20 -29.54 8.41
CA HIS A 78 9.34 -30.05 7.04
C HIS A 78 8.08 -29.78 6.22
N GLU A 79 6.89 -30.03 6.78
CA GLU A 79 5.61 -29.76 6.12
C GLU A 79 5.43 -28.26 5.83
N ALA A 80 5.73 -27.40 6.81
CA ALA A 80 5.67 -25.95 6.63
C ALA A 80 6.66 -25.45 5.56
N TRP A 81 7.88 -26.01 5.51
CA TRP A 81 8.87 -25.69 4.48
C TRP A 81 8.38 -26.11 3.09
N MET A 82 7.86 -27.34 2.94
CA MET A 82 7.33 -27.84 1.66
C MET A 82 6.17 -26.97 1.17
N ALA A 83 5.21 -26.67 2.04
CA ALA A 83 4.08 -25.81 1.71
C ALA A 83 4.54 -24.41 1.25
N SER A 84 5.51 -23.81 1.94
CA SER A 84 6.07 -22.50 1.54
C SER A 84 6.81 -22.56 0.21
N HIS A 85 7.54 -23.66 -0.05
CA HIS A 85 8.25 -23.85 -1.32
C HIS A 85 7.28 -23.98 -2.49
N GLU A 86 6.27 -24.86 -2.37
CA GLU A 86 5.24 -25.05 -3.40
C GLU A 86 4.49 -23.75 -3.70
N GLU A 87 4.16 -22.97 -2.66
CA GLU A 87 3.48 -21.69 -2.81
C GLU A 87 4.33 -20.65 -3.55
N PHE A 88 5.59 -20.46 -3.16
CA PHE A 88 6.48 -19.52 -3.82
C PHE A 88 6.86 -19.96 -5.24
N GLU A 89 6.96 -21.26 -5.50
CA GLU A 89 7.18 -21.81 -6.84
C GLU A 89 5.97 -21.52 -7.75
N ALA A 90 4.74 -21.71 -7.25
CA ALA A 90 3.54 -21.35 -7.99
C ALA A 90 3.51 -19.86 -8.34
N TRP A 91 3.84 -18.96 -7.40
CA TRP A 91 3.85 -17.52 -7.68
C TRP A 91 4.99 -17.11 -8.62
N PHE A 92 6.13 -17.77 -8.51
CA PHE A 92 7.25 -17.60 -9.42
C PHE A 92 6.85 -17.94 -10.85
N ASP A 93 6.19 -19.07 -11.05
CA ASP A 93 5.69 -19.54 -12.34
C ASP A 93 4.57 -18.64 -12.89
N GLU A 94 3.62 -18.21 -12.05
CA GLU A 94 2.57 -17.24 -12.40
C GLU A 94 3.17 -15.92 -12.90
N ALA A 95 4.31 -15.48 -12.33
CA ALA A 95 5.05 -14.29 -12.76
C ALA A 95 5.93 -14.52 -14.01
N GLY A 96 5.91 -15.72 -14.59
CA GLY A 96 6.65 -16.12 -15.80
C GLY A 96 8.02 -16.76 -15.54
N GLY A 97 8.32 -17.06 -14.27
CA GLY A 97 9.46 -17.87 -13.85
C GLY A 97 10.82 -17.37 -14.30
N HIS A 98 11.72 -18.31 -14.62
CA HIS A 98 13.11 -18.01 -14.96
C HIS A 98 13.27 -17.10 -16.19
N ALA A 99 12.36 -17.21 -17.16
CA ALA A 99 12.38 -16.37 -18.36
C ALA A 99 12.22 -14.89 -17.98
N THR A 100 11.22 -14.57 -17.14
CA THR A 100 11.01 -13.22 -16.63
C THR A 100 12.21 -12.72 -15.84
N VAL A 101 12.77 -13.52 -14.92
CA VAL A 101 13.94 -13.12 -14.13
C VAL A 101 15.16 -12.84 -15.01
N SER A 102 15.36 -13.62 -16.06
CA SER A 102 16.51 -13.43 -16.97
C SER A 102 16.48 -12.09 -17.71
N MET A 103 15.29 -11.49 -17.85
CA MET A 103 15.07 -10.21 -18.51
C MET A 103 14.96 -9.03 -17.54
N ALA A 104 14.74 -9.31 -16.25
CA ALA A 104 14.52 -8.30 -15.22
C ALA A 104 15.82 -7.53 -14.88
N PRO A 105 15.72 -6.25 -14.48
CA PRO A 105 16.87 -5.42 -14.11
C PRO A 105 17.51 -5.78 -12.74
N GLY A 106 16.97 -6.80 -12.06
CA GLY A 106 17.43 -7.28 -10.75
C GLY A 106 16.81 -6.54 -9.56
N PHE A 107 16.88 -7.17 -8.38
CA PHE A 107 16.15 -6.71 -7.18
C PHE A 107 16.59 -5.32 -6.69
N ARG A 108 17.89 -5.04 -6.68
CA ARG A 108 18.44 -3.73 -6.26
C ARG A 108 17.94 -2.57 -7.14
N PHE A 109 17.61 -2.83 -8.40
CA PHE A 109 17.00 -1.81 -9.26
C PHE A 109 15.60 -1.47 -8.77
N PHE A 110 14.79 -2.50 -8.49
CA PHE A 110 13.42 -2.31 -8.00
C PHE A 110 13.36 -1.62 -6.64
N GLU A 111 14.24 -1.98 -5.69
CA GLU A 111 14.32 -1.29 -4.40
C GLU A 111 14.55 0.22 -4.58
N ARG A 112 15.52 0.60 -5.41
CA ARG A 112 15.83 2.01 -5.70
C ARG A 112 14.71 2.71 -6.46
N ASP A 113 14.03 2.02 -7.36
CA ASP A 113 12.90 2.58 -8.09
C ASP A 113 11.71 2.85 -7.15
N MET A 114 11.39 1.91 -6.27
CA MET A 114 10.36 2.07 -5.24
C MET A 114 10.70 3.20 -4.27
N GLU A 115 11.93 3.27 -3.77
CA GLU A 115 12.40 4.32 -2.84
C GLU A 115 12.17 5.73 -3.42
N LYS A 116 12.47 5.95 -4.70
CA LYS A 116 12.24 7.22 -5.39
C LYS A 116 10.76 7.60 -5.50
N ARG A 117 9.85 6.62 -5.41
CA ARG A 117 8.41 6.81 -5.56
C ARG A 117 7.71 7.07 -4.23
N VAL A 118 8.32 6.71 -3.10
CA VAL A 118 7.73 6.83 -1.75
C VAL A 118 7.14 8.22 -1.53
N GLY A 119 7.86 9.30 -1.85
CA GLY A 119 7.32 10.65 -1.63
C GLY A 119 6.08 10.96 -2.47
N SER A 120 5.97 10.39 -3.67
CA SER A 120 4.76 10.51 -4.50
C SER A 120 3.60 9.65 -3.98
N TRP A 121 3.89 8.47 -3.41
CA TRP A 121 2.88 7.65 -2.72
C TRP A 121 2.30 8.43 -1.54
N LEU A 122 3.16 8.92 -0.65
CA LEU A 122 2.74 9.67 0.53
C LEU A 122 1.93 10.91 0.13
N ALA A 123 2.32 11.62 -0.94
CA ALA A 123 1.58 12.75 -1.45
C ALA A 123 0.16 12.39 -1.91
N ALA A 124 0.01 11.35 -2.73
CA ALA A 124 -1.30 10.93 -3.25
C ALA A 124 -2.21 10.42 -2.12
N GLY A 125 -1.65 9.63 -1.20
CA GLY A 125 -2.34 9.17 0.00
C GLY A 125 -2.82 10.31 0.89
N LEU A 126 -1.93 11.26 1.18
CA LEU A 126 -2.26 12.46 1.95
C LEU A 126 -3.36 13.30 1.31
N ILE A 127 -3.33 13.47 -0.01
CA ILE A 127 -4.38 14.21 -0.72
C ILE A 127 -5.74 13.55 -0.47
N LEU A 128 -5.85 12.23 -0.64
CA LEU A 128 -7.10 11.52 -0.37
C LEU A 128 -7.50 11.60 1.11
N ALA A 129 -6.54 11.40 2.03
CA ALA A 129 -6.75 11.46 3.46
C ALA A 129 -7.26 12.84 3.92
N LEU A 130 -6.65 13.93 3.45
CA LEU A 130 -7.08 15.29 3.76
C LEU A 130 -8.48 15.57 3.21
N VAL A 131 -8.79 15.16 1.98
CA VAL A 131 -10.13 15.35 1.41
C VAL A 131 -11.18 14.61 2.25
N ARG A 132 -10.89 13.37 2.66
CA ARG A 132 -11.77 12.60 3.56
C ARG A 132 -11.99 13.30 4.90
N ARG A 133 -10.92 13.74 5.56
CA ARG A 133 -11.00 14.45 6.85
C ARG A 133 -11.77 15.76 6.74
N MET A 134 -11.57 16.53 5.67
CA MET A 134 -12.34 17.75 5.43
C MET A 134 -13.82 17.46 5.20
N ALA A 135 -14.14 16.45 4.37
CA ALA A 135 -15.52 16.09 4.06
C ALA A 135 -16.29 15.59 5.29
N MET A 136 -15.62 14.84 6.17
CA MET A 136 -16.25 14.25 7.35
C MET A 136 -16.43 15.22 8.52
N HIS A 137 -15.46 16.12 8.75
CA HIS A 137 -15.41 16.92 9.98
C HIS A 137 -15.55 18.43 9.77
N HIS A 138 -15.39 18.90 8.54
CA HIS A 138 -15.22 20.32 8.23
C HIS A 138 -16.09 20.72 7.03
N ALA A 139 -17.37 20.35 7.08
CA ALA A 139 -18.34 20.60 6.00
C ALA A 139 -18.60 22.09 5.75
N ASP A 140 -18.30 22.94 6.72
CA ASP A 140 -18.42 24.40 6.70
C ASP A 140 -17.23 25.11 6.04
N LEU A 141 -16.15 24.39 5.71
CA LEU A 141 -14.98 25.01 5.10
C LEU A 141 -15.31 25.69 3.76
N PRO A 142 -14.85 26.93 3.53
CA PRO A 142 -15.10 27.66 2.29
C PRO A 142 -14.66 26.88 1.03
N GLY A 143 -15.58 26.63 0.11
CA GLY A 143 -15.28 25.84 -1.10
C GLY A 143 -15.18 24.32 -0.89
N GLY A 144 -15.49 23.83 0.31
CA GLY A 144 -15.63 22.41 0.64
C GLY A 144 -14.33 21.58 0.58
N ALA A 145 -14.48 20.26 0.70
CA ALA A 145 -13.40 19.30 0.55
C ALA A 145 -13.06 19.12 -0.95
N SER A 146 -11.78 19.26 -1.32
CA SER A 146 -11.34 19.07 -2.71
C SER A 146 -9.84 18.80 -2.79
N VAL A 147 -9.42 18.14 -3.88
CA VAL A 147 -8.01 17.89 -4.19
C VAL A 147 -7.19 19.18 -4.23
N ASN A 148 -7.74 20.25 -4.83
CA ASN A 148 -7.04 21.54 -4.91
C ASN A 148 -6.75 22.13 -3.52
N LYS A 149 -7.71 22.02 -2.60
CA LYS A 149 -7.50 22.46 -1.22
C LYS A 149 -6.48 21.58 -0.50
N ALA A 150 -6.53 20.26 -0.68
CA ALA A 150 -5.54 19.36 -0.11
C ALA A 150 -4.11 19.67 -0.61
N VAL A 151 -3.95 19.90 -1.93
CA VAL A 151 -2.66 20.33 -2.52
C VAL A 151 -2.18 21.65 -1.91
N PHE A 152 -3.07 22.63 -1.73
CA PHE A 152 -2.73 23.91 -1.09
C PHE A 152 -2.25 23.73 0.36
N ILE A 153 -2.95 22.89 1.15
CA ILE A 153 -2.55 22.57 2.52
C ILE A 153 -1.13 21.98 2.53
N LEU A 154 -0.86 20.99 1.67
CA LEU A 154 0.44 20.31 1.63
C LEU A 154 1.59 21.25 1.20
N GLU A 155 1.35 22.15 0.24
CA GLU A 155 2.32 23.15 -0.20
C GLU A 155 2.68 24.15 0.92
N ARG A 156 1.71 24.48 1.78
CA ARG A 156 1.89 25.44 2.88
C ARG A 156 2.51 24.82 4.14
N VAL A 157 2.06 23.62 4.53
CA VAL A 157 2.49 22.95 5.77
C VAL A 157 3.82 22.22 5.60
N LYS A 158 4.17 21.77 4.38
CA LYS A 158 5.47 21.14 4.05
C LYS A 158 5.82 19.94 4.92
N LEU A 159 4.91 18.96 4.97
CA LEU A 159 5.10 17.70 5.69
C LEU A 159 6.37 16.94 5.22
N PRO A 160 7.02 16.15 6.10
CA PRO A 160 8.21 15.38 5.75
C PRO A 160 7.91 14.37 4.64
N ASN A 161 8.91 14.08 3.81
CA ASN A 161 8.85 13.09 2.73
C ASN A 161 7.78 13.33 1.65
N VAL A 162 7.19 14.52 1.59
CA VAL A 162 6.17 14.90 0.59
C VAL A 162 6.71 16.02 -0.31
N PRO A 163 6.45 15.99 -1.64
CA PRO A 163 6.81 17.08 -2.54
C PRO A 163 6.26 18.42 -2.06
N ARG A 164 7.08 19.48 -2.18
CA ARG A 164 6.80 20.80 -1.58
C ARG A 164 6.17 21.81 -2.53
N ASN A 165 5.89 21.43 -3.77
CA ASN A 165 5.33 22.32 -4.77
C ASN A 165 4.08 21.72 -5.41
N SER A 166 3.15 22.57 -5.78
CA SER A 166 1.87 22.17 -6.36
C SER A 166 1.99 21.39 -7.69
N HIS A 167 3.03 21.61 -8.49
CA HIS A 167 3.24 20.86 -9.74
C HIS A 167 3.50 19.38 -9.45
N ASP A 168 4.47 19.09 -8.58
CA ASP A 168 4.83 17.71 -8.22
C ASP A 168 3.74 17.01 -7.44
N LEU A 169 3.03 17.73 -6.55
CA LEU A 169 1.87 17.19 -5.82
C LEU A 169 0.75 16.75 -6.77
N ARG A 170 0.44 17.57 -7.79
CA ARG A 170 -0.56 17.23 -8.81
C ARG A 170 -0.10 16.08 -9.70
N LYS A 171 1.19 16.03 -10.04
CA LYS A 171 1.77 14.91 -10.79
C LYS A 171 1.66 13.62 -9.99
N ALA A 172 2.04 13.63 -8.72
CA ALA A 172 1.91 12.48 -7.82
C ALA A 172 0.45 12.04 -7.69
N TRP A 173 -0.49 12.98 -7.48
CA TRP A 173 -1.92 12.66 -7.48
C TRP A 173 -2.35 12.01 -8.79
N LYS A 174 -2.03 12.59 -9.95
CA LYS A 174 -2.41 12.03 -11.25
C LYS A 174 -1.89 10.60 -11.44
N THR A 175 -0.63 10.35 -11.10
CA THR A 175 0.02 9.04 -11.29
C THR A 175 -0.51 7.98 -10.32
N TYR A 176 -0.70 8.34 -9.04
CA TYR A 176 -1.04 7.37 -7.99
C TYR A 176 -2.51 7.41 -7.56
N LYS A 177 -3.36 8.24 -8.21
CA LYS A 177 -4.82 8.24 -8.03
C LYS A 177 -5.40 6.81 -8.06
N PRO A 178 -5.03 5.92 -9.01
CA PRO A 178 -5.52 4.54 -9.06
C PRO A 178 -5.33 3.70 -7.79
N VAL A 179 -4.35 4.06 -6.96
CA VAL A 179 -3.93 3.31 -5.75
C VAL A 179 -3.91 4.20 -4.51
N ALA A 180 -4.50 5.41 -4.59
CA ALA A 180 -4.39 6.41 -3.53
C ALA A 180 -5.02 5.96 -2.21
N HIS A 181 -5.95 5.00 -2.25
CA HIS A 181 -6.56 4.41 -1.07
C HIS A 181 -5.56 3.56 -0.26
N PHE A 182 -4.72 2.76 -0.91
CA PHE A 182 -3.59 2.09 -0.23
C PHE A 182 -2.55 3.09 0.27
N CYS A 183 -2.22 4.09 -0.55
CA CYS A 183 -1.28 5.14 -0.14
C CYS A 183 -1.77 5.93 1.09
N ALA A 184 -3.08 6.16 1.21
CA ALA A 184 -3.66 6.89 2.33
C ALA A 184 -3.50 6.15 3.65
N VAL A 185 -3.74 4.83 3.65
CA VAL A 185 -3.50 3.98 4.83
C VAL A 185 -2.03 3.94 5.19
N LEU A 186 -1.16 3.71 4.19
CA LEU A 186 0.28 3.68 4.42
C LEU A 186 0.77 4.98 5.07
N PHE A 187 0.23 6.13 4.64
CA PHE A 187 0.55 7.41 5.24
C PHE A 187 0.02 7.54 6.68
N ASP A 188 -1.23 7.15 6.94
CA ASP A 188 -1.79 7.22 8.29
C ASP A 188 -0.95 6.38 9.28
N TRP A 189 -0.56 5.18 8.87
CA TRP A 189 0.32 4.30 9.65
C TRP A 189 1.73 4.88 9.81
N PHE A 190 2.29 5.45 8.73
CA PHE A 190 3.58 6.14 8.78
C PHE A 190 3.56 7.29 9.78
N MET A 191 2.49 8.08 9.86
CA MET A 191 2.39 9.17 10.82
C MET A 191 2.30 8.68 12.27
N ILE A 192 1.61 7.55 12.51
CA ILE A 192 1.58 6.92 13.84
C ILE A 192 3.00 6.48 14.20
N ALA A 193 3.66 5.72 13.34
CA ALA A 193 5.03 5.26 13.55
C ALA A 193 6.00 6.44 13.76
N PHE A 194 5.91 7.49 12.94
CA PHE A 194 6.73 8.69 13.04
C PHE A 194 6.52 9.48 14.34
N THR A 195 5.32 9.44 14.92
CA THR A 195 5.02 10.13 16.19
C THR A 195 5.56 9.37 17.40
N HIS A 196 5.69 8.05 17.29
CA HIS A 196 6.08 7.16 18.39
C HIS A 196 7.55 6.72 18.37
N ASN A 197 8.30 7.03 17.30
CA ASN A 197 9.68 6.61 17.13
C ASN A 197 10.58 7.80 16.79
N GLU A 198 11.86 7.73 17.16
CA GLU A 198 12.79 8.86 17.07
C GLU A 198 13.63 8.82 15.79
N THR A 199 13.96 7.62 15.31
CA THR A 199 14.84 7.41 14.15
C THR A 199 14.11 6.86 12.92
N PRO A 200 14.59 7.16 11.69
CA PRO A 200 14.04 6.57 10.48
C PRO A 200 14.04 5.03 10.48
N GLU A 201 15.06 4.42 11.06
CA GLU A 201 15.20 2.97 11.18
C GLU A 201 14.13 2.37 12.09
N GLU A 202 13.86 2.99 13.24
CA GLU A 202 12.77 2.58 14.14
C GLU A 202 11.40 2.76 13.50
N VAL A 203 11.19 3.86 12.77
CA VAL A 203 9.95 4.07 12.00
C VAL A 203 9.77 2.98 10.96
N GLY A 204 10.82 2.63 10.22
CA GLY A 204 10.80 1.56 9.23
C GLY A 204 10.49 0.20 9.85
N ALA A 205 11.12 -0.13 10.98
CA ALA A 205 10.88 -1.37 11.70
C ALA A 205 9.45 -1.45 12.26
N ALA A 206 8.93 -0.36 12.82
CA ALA A 206 7.55 -0.28 13.30
C ALA A 206 6.54 -0.45 12.15
N MET A 207 6.77 0.20 11.02
CA MET A 207 5.93 0.06 9.82
C MET A 207 5.92 -1.38 9.29
N GLU A 208 7.08 -2.03 9.22
CA GLU A 208 7.20 -3.42 8.77
C GLU A 208 6.51 -4.38 9.76
N GLY A 209 6.64 -4.14 11.07
CA GLY A 209 5.92 -4.89 12.10
C GLY A 209 4.41 -4.77 11.95
N GLU A 210 3.89 -3.55 11.83
CA GLU A 210 2.46 -3.30 11.61
C GLU A 210 1.93 -3.93 10.33
N LEU A 211 2.68 -3.84 9.23
CA LEU A 211 2.27 -4.48 7.96
C LEU A 211 2.25 -6.00 8.07
N ASN A 212 3.13 -6.61 8.86
CA ASN A 212 3.17 -8.05 9.05
C ASN A 212 2.08 -8.56 9.99
N GLU A 213 1.82 -7.85 11.08
CA GLU A 213 0.87 -8.28 12.12
C GLU A 213 -0.57 -7.87 11.79
N ASN A 214 -0.76 -6.70 11.18
CA ASN A 214 -2.06 -6.05 11.06
C ASN A 214 -2.51 -5.86 9.59
N PHE A 215 -1.97 -6.62 8.63
CA PHE A 215 -2.30 -6.40 7.21
C PHE A 215 -3.79 -6.47 6.86
N MET A 216 -4.57 -7.29 7.56
CA MET A 216 -6.03 -7.33 7.37
C MET A 216 -6.69 -6.00 7.77
N MET A 217 -6.17 -5.33 8.79
CA MET A 217 -6.59 -3.99 9.17
C MET A 217 -6.20 -2.97 8.09
N PHE A 218 -5.00 -3.10 7.52
CA PHE A 218 -4.56 -2.27 6.39
C PHE A 218 -5.56 -2.35 5.23
N LEU A 219 -5.96 -3.56 4.82
CA LEU A 219 -6.93 -3.77 3.73
C LEU A 219 -8.31 -3.19 4.06
N SER A 220 -8.75 -3.35 5.30
CA SER A 220 -10.00 -2.77 5.80
C SER A 220 -10.01 -1.24 5.74
N GLU A 221 -8.93 -0.58 6.16
CA GLU A 221 -8.80 0.87 6.07
C GLU A 221 -8.71 1.35 4.61
N ALA A 222 -8.03 0.58 3.76
CA ALA A 222 -7.88 0.89 2.35
C ALA A 222 -9.23 0.81 1.63
N GLU A 223 -10.05 -0.18 1.99
CA GLU A 223 -11.44 -0.28 1.54
C GLU A 223 -12.25 0.96 1.94
N ALA A 224 -12.16 1.40 3.20
CA ALA A 224 -12.88 2.59 3.65
C ALA A 224 -12.46 3.87 2.90
N TYR A 225 -11.18 3.97 2.50
CA TYR A 225 -10.71 5.05 1.63
C TYR A 225 -11.18 4.91 0.18
N LEU A 226 -11.24 3.68 -0.33
CA LEU A 226 -11.74 3.36 -1.66
C LEU A 226 -13.23 3.72 -1.78
N GLU A 227 -14.06 3.26 -0.85
CA GLU A 227 -15.49 3.57 -0.78
C GLU A 227 -15.73 5.08 -0.72
N PHE A 228 -15.01 5.79 0.15
CA PHE A 228 -15.07 7.24 0.22
C PHE A 228 -14.69 7.88 -1.13
N GLY A 229 -13.58 7.45 -1.73
CA GLY A 229 -13.08 8.02 -2.98
C GLY A 229 -14.03 7.81 -4.16
N LEU A 230 -14.70 6.66 -4.22
CA LEU A 230 -15.69 6.32 -5.23
C LEU A 230 -17.05 7.00 -5.00
N ALA A 231 -17.39 7.37 -3.76
CA ALA A 231 -18.67 8.01 -3.44
C ALA A 231 -18.61 9.54 -3.39
N HIS A 232 -17.47 10.11 -2.97
CA HIS A 232 -17.36 11.55 -2.72
C HIS A 232 -17.32 12.37 -4.02
N GLN A 233 -18.28 13.28 -4.17
CA GLN A 233 -18.34 14.25 -5.25
C GLN A 233 -18.00 15.65 -4.72
N PRO A 234 -16.86 16.24 -5.13
CA PRO A 234 -16.53 17.61 -4.75
C PRO A 234 -17.59 18.59 -5.27
N LEU A 235 -18.02 19.55 -4.44
CA LEU A 235 -19.06 20.55 -4.75
C LEU A 235 -18.92 21.26 -6.10
N ARG A 236 -17.68 21.42 -6.59
CA ARG A 236 -17.36 22.15 -7.83
C ARG A 236 -16.96 21.25 -9.00
N ALA A 237 -16.84 19.94 -8.80
CA ALA A 237 -16.58 18.97 -9.86
C ALA A 237 -17.91 18.45 -10.40
N LYS A 238 -18.18 18.62 -11.70
CA LYS A 238 -19.44 18.17 -12.30
C LYS A 238 -19.49 16.63 -12.31
N ALA A 239 -20.22 16.04 -11.38
CA ALA A 239 -20.55 14.61 -11.29
C ALA A 239 -19.34 13.64 -11.34
N GLN A 240 -18.12 14.13 -11.07
CA GLN A 240 -16.92 13.32 -11.00
C GLN A 240 -16.60 12.99 -9.55
N THR A 241 -16.40 11.71 -9.27
CA THR A 241 -15.93 11.19 -8.00
C THR A 241 -14.42 11.40 -7.87
N LEU A 242 -13.89 11.31 -6.64
CA LEU A 242 -12.45 11.48 -6.43
C LEU A 242 -11.63 10.37 -7.08
N LEU A 243 -12.13 9.13 -7.03
CA LEU A 243 -11.56 7.96 -7.68
C LEU A 243 -12.46 7.53 -8.83
N ASP A 244 -11.85 7.06 -9.91
CA ASP A 244 -12.55 6.55 -11.08
C ASP A 244 -12.57 5.02 -11.01
N PRO A 245 -13.74 4.35 -10.97
CA PRO A 245 -13.80 2.89 -10.90
C PRO A 245 -13.14 2.20 -12.09
N ASP A 246 -13.06 2.84 -13.26
CA ASP A 246 -12.47 2.19 -14.43
C ASP A 246 -10.94 2.10 -14.36
N ASP A 247 -10.32 3.08 -13.69
CA ASP A 247 -8.87 3.21 -13.56
C ASP A 247 -8.33 2.81 -12.18
N THR A 248 -9.18 2.70 -11.15
CA THR A 248 -8.77 2.45 -9.76
C THR A 248 -8.66 0.96 -9.49
N TRP A 249 -7.56 0.53 -8.87
CA TRP A 249 -7.39 -0.84 -8.40
C TRP A 249 -8.38 -1.12 -7.29
N ILE A 250 -9.30 -2.06 -7.50
CA ILE A 250 -10.28 -2.43 -6.49
C ILE A 250 -9.90 -3.71 -5.75
N LEU A 251 -10.39 -3.83 -4.52
CA LEU A 251 -10.32 -5.04 -3.74
C LEU A 251 -11.31 -6.09 -4.26
N PRO A 252 -10.93 -7.39 -4.30
CA PRO A 252 -11.81 -8.51 -4.59
C PRO A 252 -13.13 -8.50 -3.81
N GLN A 253 -14.12 -9.25 -4.32
CA GLN A 253 -15.45 -9.35 -3.73
C GLN A 253 -15.44 -10.09 -2.39
N TYR A 254 -14.58 -11.11 -2.25
CA TYR A 254 -14.41 -11.82 -0.99
C TYR A 254 -13.49 -11.02 -0.07
N ARG A 255 -14.05 -10.54 1.04
CA ARG A 255 -13.40 -9.63 2.00
C ARG A 255 -13.48 -10.25 3.39
N PRO A 256 -12.50 -11.10 3.76
CA PRO A 256 -12.50 -11.78 5.06
C PRO A 256 -12.13 -10.85 6.24
N TRP A 257 -11.81 -9.59 5.99
CA TRP A 257 -11.47 -8.62 7.03
C TRP A 257 -12.71 -7.91 7.58
N PRO A 258 -12.68 -7.45 8.85
CA PRO A 258 -13.78 -6.68 9.42
C PRO A 258 -13.87 -5.29 8.77
N GLY A 259 -15.02 -4.62 8.90
CA GLY A 259 -15.13 -3.21 8.52
C GLY A 259 -14.20 -2.32 9.33
N SER A 260 -13.72 -1.23 8.72
CA SER A 260 -12.67 -0.41 9.34
C SER A 260 -13.18 0.24 10.63
N PRO A 261 -12.51 0.02 11.78
CA PRO A 261 -12.82 0.72 13.02
C PRO A 261 -12.29 2.17 12.99
N PHE A 262 -11.41 2.50 12.04
CA PHE A 262 -10.70 3.76 12.00
C PHE A 262 -11.60 4.90 11.53
N LYS A 263 -11.75 5.90 12.39
CA LYS A 263 -12.35 7.18 12.05
C LYS A 263 -11.23 8.20 11.89
N PRO A 264 -11.05 8.79 10.69
CA PRO A 264 -10.03 9.81 10.48
C PRO A 264 -10.19 10.94 11.50
N GLN A 265 -9.10 11.41 12.10
CA GLN A 265 -9.14 12.56 13.00
C GLN A 265 -9.44 13.86 12.22
N PRO A 266 -10.12 14.85 12.83
CA PRO A 266 -10.34 16.14 12.19
C PRO A 266 -9.01 16.84 11.91
N LEU A 267 -9.00 17.70 10.88
CA LEU A 267 -7.88 18.66 10.71
C LEU A 267 -7.74 19.54 11.95
N SER A 268 -6.49 19.80 12.35
CA SER A 268 -6.15 20.65 13.49
C SER A 268 -4.86 21.43 13.22
N GLY A 269 -4.59 22.45 14.05
CA GLY A 269 -3.38 23.27 13.97
C GLY A 269 -3.12 23.84 12.57
N ALA A 270 -1.86 23.74 12.12
CA ALA A 270 -1.41 24.28 10.83
C ALA A 270 -2.19 23.72 9.61
N LEU A 271 -2.70 22.48 9.69
CA LEU A 271 -3.50 21.90 8.60
C LEU A 271 -4.86 22.59 8.48
N LEU A 272 -5.52 22.87 9.61
CA LEU A 272 -6.80 23.55 9.64
C LEU A 272 -6.65 25.03 9.27
N GLU A 273 -5.61 25.70 9.79
CA GLU A 273 -5.28 27.08 9.42
C GLU A 273 -5.07 27.23 7.90
N ALA A 274 -4.26 26.34 7.30
CA ALA A 274 -4.07 26.33 5.86
C ALA A 274 -5.37 26.02 5.10
N ALA A 275 -6.26 25.17 5.63
CA ALA A 275 -7.54 24.88 5.00
C ALA A 275 -8.48 26.09 4.99
N LEU A 276 -8.45 26.92 6.03
CA LEU A 276 -9.23 28.16 6.17
C LEU A 276 -8.68 29.29 5.28
N ASP A 277 -7.36 29.35 5.10
CA ASP A 277 -6.68 30.32 4.23
C ASP A 277 -6.98 30.09 2.72
N TYR A 278 -7.42 28.89 2.34
CA TYR A 278 -7.66 28.54 0.94
C TYR A 278 -8.81 29.33 0.33
N ARG A 279 -8.50 30.15 -0.69
CA ARG A 279 -9.48 30.85 -1.52
C ARG A 279 -9.66 30.11 -2.83
N ALA A 280 -10.78 29.42 -2.97
CA ALA A 280 -11.08 28.70 -4.20
C ALA A 280 -11.17 29.69 -5.39
N PRO A 281 -10.60 29.36 -6.57
CA PRO A 281 -10.73 30.20 -7.76
C PRO A 281 -12.21 30.50 -8.04
N LEU A 282 -12.54 31.76 -8.30
CA LEU A 282 -13.88 32.11 -8.75
C LEU A 282 -14.09 31.44 -10.11
N PRO A 283 -15.21 30.72 -10.34
CA PRO A 283 -15.51 30.21 -11.67
C PRO A 283 -15.58 31.40 -12.62
N SER A 284 -14.77 31.38 -13.69
CA SER A 284 -14.94 32.28 -14.81
C SER A 284 -16.34 32.06 -15.38
N VAL A 285 -17.20 33.08 -15.22
CA VAL A 285 -18.54 33.16 -15.80
C VAL A 285 -18.42 33.20 -17.33
#